data_AF-A0A4U8UUH1-F1
#
_entry.id   AF-A0A4U8UUH1-F1
#
_cell.length_a   1.000
_cell.length_b   1.000
_cell.length_c   1.000
_cell.angle_alpha   90.00
_cell.angle_beta   90.00
_cell.angle_gamma   90.00
#
_symmetry.space_group_name_H-M   'P 1'
#
loop_
_entity.id
_entity.type
_entity.pdbx_description
1 polymer ?
#
loop_
_entity_poly.entity_id
_entity_poly.type
_entity_poly.pdbx_seq_one_letter_code
_entity_poly.pdbx_strand_id
1 'polypeptide(L)'
;MSDIRSGMARTAYYGVLPFRVSGVRIYAVHGDFDVNLLLNGTSSSELYSNDWDRMTRFLEFQETYCRPGKWTGKCDPADPGMVEWFKKRNRMKLLKAWSDVIVN
;
A
#
# COMPACT_ATOMS: atom_id res chain seq x y z
N MET A 1 -5.26 11.50 0.05
CA MET A 1 -4.65 10.35 0.72
C MET A 1 -5.42 9.14 0.23
N SER A 2 -4.80 8.28 -0.58
CA SER A 2 -5.46 7.03 -1.00
C SER A 2 -5.73 6.22 0.26
N ASP A 3 -7.00 5.99 0.59
CA ASP A 3 -7.42 5.19 1.75
C ASP A 3 -7.22 3.68 1.51
N ILE A 4 -6.26 3.34 0.65
CA ILE A 4 -5.88 1.99 0.27
C ILE A 4 -4.56 1.72 0.96
N ARG A 5 -4.58 0.83 1.94
CA ARG A 5 -3.41 0.32 2.66
C ARG A 5 -3.23 -1.12 2.23
N SER A 6 -2.05 -1.48 1.76
CA SER A 6 -1.78 -2.88 1.41
C SER A 6 -2.65 -3.43 0.27
N GLY A 7 -3.00 -2.60 -0.73
CA GLY A 7 -3.97 -2.97 -1.77
C GLY A 7 -5.42 -3.08 -1.29
N MET A 8 -5.70 -2.78 -0.01
CA MET A 8 -7.02 -2.86 0.59
C MET A 8 -7.56 -1.47 0.93
N ALA A 9 -8.73 -1.13 0.41
CA ALA A 9 -9.46 0.02 0.92
C ALA A 9 -9.77 -0.18 2.40
N ARG A 10 -9.51 0.83 3.22
CA ARG A 10 -9.77 0.77 4.66
C ARG A 10 -11.23 0.41 4.89
N THR A 11 -11.49 -0.46 5.86
CA THR A 11 -12.81 -1.08 6.16
C THR A 11 -13.28 -2.20 5.22
N ALA A 12 -12.54 -2.52 4.15
CA ALA A 12 -12.88 -3.67 3.32
C ALA A 12 -12.70 -5.00 4.10
N TYR A 13 -13.59 -5.95 3.86
CA TYR A 13 -13.52 -7.31 4.39
C TYR A 13 -13.80 -8.27 3.23
N TYR A 14 -12.82 -9.13 2.90
CA TYR A 14 -12.90 -10.03 1.75
C TYR A 14 -13.21 -9.30 0.43
N GLY A 15 -12.65 -8.10 0.22
CA GLY A 15 -12.95 -7.29 -0.97
C GLY A 15 -14.32 -6.60 -0.97
N VAL A 16 -15.13 -6.77 0.08
CA VAL A 16 -16.39 -6.05 0.28
C VAL A 16 -16.14 -4.77 1.07
N LEU A 17 -16.50 -3.62 0.52
CA LEU A 17 -16.37 -2.31 1.16
C LEU A 17 -17.74 -1.81 1.64
N PRO A 18 -18.04 -1.89 2.95
CA PRO A 18 -19.28 -1.37 3.50
C PRO A 18 -19.19 0.14 3.76
N PHE A 19 -20.14 0.92 3.26
CA PHE A 19 -20.26 2.34 3.58
C PHE A 19 -21.73 2.79 3.65
N ARG A 20 -21.98 4.01 4.12
CA ARG A 20 -23.33 4.56 4.29
C ARG A 20 -23.47 5.86 3.52
N VAL A 21 -24.51 5.98 2.70
CA VAL A 21 -24.83 7.20 1.95
C VAL A 21 -26.30 7.53 2.18
N SER A 22 -26.59 8.76 2.63
CA SER A 22 -27.97 9.25 2.84
C SER A 22 -28.87 8.30 3.64
N GLY A 23 -28.31 7.70 4.70
CA GLY A 23 -29.04 6.76 5.55
C GLY A 23 -29.05 5.31 5.06
N VAL A 24 -28.71 5.04 3.80
CA VAL A 24 -28.69 3.71 3.17
C VAL A 24 -27.33 3.03 3.34
N ARG A 25 -27.33 1.74 3.65
CA ARG A 25 -26.13 0.89 3.70
C ARG A 25 -25.83 0.37 2.29
N ILE A 26 -24.60 0.59 1.83
CA ILE A 26 -24.11 0.13 0.54
C ILE A 26 -22.89 -0.77 0.77
N TYR A 27 -22.79 -1.82 -0.03
CA TYR A 27 -21.63 -2.73 -0.06
C TYR A 27 -21.07 -2.71 -1.47
N ALA A 28 -19.90 -2.11 -1.66
CA ALA A 28 -19.21 -2.18 -2.94
C ALA A 28 -18.34 -3.44 -3.01
N VAL A 29 -18.33 -4.08 -4.17
CA VAL A 29 -17.52 -5.26 -4.48
C VAL A 29 -16.85 -5.07 -5.84
N HIS A 30 -15.78 -5.81 -6.09
CA HIS A 30 -15.15 -5.84 -7.41
C HIS A 30 -16.12 -6.47 -8.45
N GLY A 31 -15.98 -6.13 -9.73
CA GLY A 31 -16.84 -6.69 -10.79
C GLY A 31 -16.74 -8.21 -10.90
N ASP A 32 -15.53 -8.73 -10.67
CA ASP A 32 -15.22 -10.18 -10.68
C ASP A 32 -15.37 -10.82 -9.29
N PHE A 33 -16.14 -10.22 -8.38
CA PHE A 33 -16.33 -10.75 -7.04
C PHE A 33 -17.13 -12.06 -7.05
N ASP A 34 -16.53 -13.14 -6.55
CA ASP A 34 -17.20 -14.43 -6.39
C ASP A 34 -17.71 -14.60 -4.95
N VAL A 35 -19.03 -14.64 -4.81
CA VAL A 35 -19.72 -14.86 -3.53
C VAL A 35 -19.34 -16.21 -2.90
N ASN A 36 -18.98 -17.21 -3.70
CA ASN A 36 -18.60 -18.52 -3.19
C ASN A 36 -17.29 -18.47 -2.38
N LEU A 37 -16.40 -17.51 -2.64
CA LEU A 37 -15.17 -17.32 -1.86
C LEU A 37 -15.48 -16.95 -0.40
N LEU A 38 -16.55 -16.19 -0.16
CA LEU A 38 -17.02 -15.90 1.20
C LEU A 38 -17.62 -17.15 1.86
N LEU A 39 -18.44 -17.90 1.13
CA LEU A 39 -19.19 -19.03 1.66
C LEU A 39 -18.30 -20.24 1.95
N ASN A 40 -17.22 -20.41 1.18
CA ASN A 40 -16.28 -21.53 1.32
C ASN A 40 -15.20 -21.29 2.39
N GLY A 41 -15.21 -20.13 3.07
CA GLY A 41 -14.24 -19.83 4.12
C GLY A 41 -12.81 -19.63 3.60
N THR A 42 -12.67 -19.15 2.36
CA THR A 42 -11.37 -18.90 1.73
C THR A 42 -10.48 -18.04 2.63
N SER A 43 -9.16 -18.32 2.66
CA SER A 43 -8.23 -17.49 3.42
C SER A 43 -8.17 -16.09 2.80
N SER A 44 -8.18 -15.06 3.64
CA SER A 44 -7.99 -13.68 3.19
C SER A 44 -6.72 -13.47 2.38
N SER A 45 -5.67 -14.27 2.63
CA SER A 45 -4.41 -14.25 1.88
C SER A 45 -4.53 -14.65 0.40
N GLU A 46 -5.62 -15.32 0.00
CA GLU A 46 -5.87 -15.65 -1.41
C GLU A 46 -6.52 -14.49 -2.16
N LEU A 47 -7.22 -13.61 -1.43
CA LEU A 47 -7.86 -12.41 -1.97
C LEU A 47 -6.92 -11.20 -1.97
N TYR A 48 -5.92 -11.21 -1.10
CA TYR A 48 -4.98 -10.10 -0.92
C TYR A 48 -3.59 -10.46 -1.42
N SER A 49 -3.12 -9.73 -2.43
CA SER A 49 -1.76 -9.90 -2.95
C SER A 49 -0.75 -9.10 -2.13
N ASN A 50 0.26 -9.80 -1.60
CA ASN A 50 1.40 -9.17 -0.92
C ASN A 50 2.19 -8.24 -1.86
N ASP A 51 2.15 -8.47 -3.17
CA ASP A 51 2.85 -7.60 -4.13
C ASP A 51 2.18 -6.23 -4.22
N TRP A 52 0.85 -6.19 -4.15
CA TRP A 52 0.09 -4.93 -4.10
C TRP A 52 0.41 -4.15 -2.82
N ASP A 53 0.64 -4.83 -1.70
CA ASP A 53 1.12 -4.18 -0.48
C ASP A 53 2.49 -3.54 -0.66
N ARG A 54 3.45 -4.31 -1.20
CA ARG A 54 4.80 -3.81 -1.47
C ARG A 54 4.81 -2.63 -2.44
N MET A 55 3.96 -2.64 -3.46
CA MET A 55 3.79 -1.52 -4.39
C MET A 55 3.15 -0.30 -3.69
N THR A 56 2.12 -0.51 -2.87
CA THR A 56 1.47 0.58 -2.11
C THR A 56 2.45 1.23 -1.14
N ARG A 57 3.27 0.43 -0.45
CA ARG A 57 4.34 0.93 0.44
C ARG A 57 5.37 1.76 -0.32
N PHE A 58 5.68 1.42 -1.57
CA PHE A 58 6.53 2.25 -2.41
C PHE A 58 5.88 3.62 -2.72
N LEU A 59 4.59 3.65 -3.05
CA LEU A 59 3.87 4.92 -3.28
C LEU A 59 3.89 5.82 -2.05
N GLU A 60 3.68 5.26 -0.85
CA GLU A 60 3.78 6.01 0.41
C GLU A 60 5.20 6.54 0.65
N PHE A 61 6.22 5.74 0.33
CA PHE A 61 7.62 6.14 0.41
C PHE A 61 7.93 7.29 -0.57
N GLN A 62 7.52 7.15 -1.83
CA GLN A 62 7.70 8.15 -2.87
C GLN A 62 7.04 9.46 -2.48
N GLU A 63 5.80 9.39 -2.00
CA GLU A 63 5.05 10.54 -1.49
C GLU A 63 5.79 11.20 -0.32
N THR A 64 6.41 10.41 0.56
CA THR A 64 7.06 10.95 1.75
C THR A 64 8.42 11.58 1.45
N TYR A 65 9.24 10.96 0.59
CA TYR A 65 10.66 11.30 0.46
C TYR A 65 11.05 11.83 -0.92
N CYS A 66 10.38 11.39 -1.98
CA CYS A 66 10.72 11.74 -3.37
C CYS A 66 9.91 12.95 -3.86
N ARG A 67 9.91 14.01 -3.05
CA ARG A 67 9.26 15.29 -3.37
C ARG A 67 10.31 16.38 -3.58
N PRO A 68 10.02 17.40 -4.42
CA PRO A 68 10.85 18.60 -4.50
C PRO A 68 11.11 19.18 -3.12
N GLY A 69 12.39 19.44 -2.80
CA GLY A 69 12.83 19.91 -1.48
C GLY A 69 13.28 18.82 -0.49
N LYS A 70 13.14 17.52 -0.83
CA LYS A 70 13.69 16.40 -0.05
C LYS A 70 14.75 15.62 -0.81
N TRP A 71 14.33 14.73 -1.70
CA TRP A 71 15.20 13.89 -2.54
C TRP A 71 14.81 14.08 -4.01
N THR A 72 15.81 14.34 -4.85
CA THR A 72 15.64 14.60 -6.29
C THR A 72 16.35 13.58 -7.18
N GLY A 73 17.05 12.60 -6.59
CA GLY A 73 17.66 11.48 -7.32
C GLY A 73 16.64 10.39 -7.64
N LYS A 74 17.13 9.22 -8.04
CA LYS A 74 16.27 8.05 -8.29
C LYS A 74 15.47 7.72 -7.04
N CYS A 75 14.15 7.63 -7.17
CA CYS A 75 13.26 7.33 -6.05
C CYS A 75 13.23 5.82 -5.81
N ASP A 76 14.19 5.32 -5.04
CA ASP A 76 14.34 3.90 -4.78
C ASP A 76 15.03 3.74 -3.42
N PRO A 77 14.42 3.07 -2.42
CA PRO A 77 15.02 2.89 -1.10
C PRO A 77 16.37 2.15 -1.12
N ALA A 78 16.63 1.35 -2.17
CA ALA A 78 17.87 0.63 -2.37
C ALA A 78 18.90 1.40 -3.20
N ASP A 79 18.53 2.57 -3.76
CA ASP A 79 19.45 3.38 -4.56
C ASP A 79 20.61 3.90 -3.68
N PRO A 80 21.87 3.76 -4.13
CA PRO A 80 23.04 4.21 -3.36
C PRO A 80 22.96 5.68 -2.97
N GLY A 81 22.46 6.55 -3.85
CA GLY A 81 22.32 7.98 -3.57
C GLY A 81 21.31 8.24 -2.46
N MET A 82 20.20 7.50 -2.47
CA MET A 82 19.19 7.62 -1.42
C MET A 82 19.68 7.09 -0.08
N VAL A 83 20.39 5.95 -0.09
CA VAL A 83 21.05 5.40 1.09
C VAL A 83 22.01 6.42 1.72
N GLU A 84 22.84 7.08 0.92
CA GLU A 84 23.73 8.14 1.40
C GLU A 84 22.97 9.34 1.97
N TRP A 85 21.88 9.75 1.32
CA TRP A 85 21.03 10.85 1.78
C TRP A 85 20.41 10.58 3.15
N PHE A 86 20.00 9.33 3.42
CA PHE A 86 19.50 8.90 4.73
C PHE A 86 20.63 8.73 5.76
N LYS A 87 21.80 8.24 5.33
CA LYS A 87 22.99 8.09 6.17
C LYS A 87 23.49 9.45 6.69
N LYS A 88 23.60 10.46 5.82
CA LYS A 88 23.96 11.85 6.19
C LYS A 88 23.01 12.47 7.22
N ARG A 89 21.75 12.00 7.27
CA ARG A 89 20.73 12.48 8.21
C ARG A 89 20.57 11.61 9.46
N ASN A 90 21.39 10.57 9.62
CA ASN A 90 21.26 9.58 10.69
C ASN A 90 19.87 8.92 10.77
N ARG A 91 19.26 8.61 9.61
CA ARG A 91 17.90 8.06 9.49
C ARG A 91 17.86 6.65 8.91
N MET A 92 18.94 5.89 9.02
CA MET A 92 19.04 4.55 8.44
C MET A 92 18.00 3.55 8.98
N LYS A 93 17.58 3.70 10.25
CA LYS A 93 16.49 2.88 10.81
C LYS A 93 15.16 3.11 10.08
N LEU A 94 14.88 4.35 9.67
CA LEU A 94 13.69 4.66 8.89
C LEU A 94 13.79 4.05 7.50
N LEU A 95 14.95 4.15 6.84
CA LEU A 95 15.14 3.56 5.51
C LEU A 95 14.94 2.03 5.52
N LYS A 96 15.45 1.34 6.55
CA LYS A 96 15.23 -0.12 6.72
C LYS A 96 13.76 -0.51 6.84
N ALA A 97 12.88 0.37 7.32
CA ALA A 97 11.45 0.09 7.37
C ALA A 97 10.80 0.05 5.97
N TRP A 98 11.49 0.55 4.94
CA TRP A 98 11.04 0.63 3.56
C TRP A 98 11.80 -0.35 2.63
N SER A 99 12.54 -1.32 3.17
CA SER A 99 13.38 -2.22 2.36
C SER A 99 12.62 -3.32 1.62
N ASP A 100 11.39 -3.61 2.04
CA ASP A 100 10.52 -4.62 1.43
C ASP A 100 9.42 -3.94 0.62
N VAL A 101 9.82 -3.34 -0.50
CA VAL A 101 8.91 -2.66 -1.44
C VAL A 101 9.25 -3.06 -2.88
N ILE A 102 8.26 -2.99 -3.76
CA ILE A 102 8.45 -3.21 -5.20
C ILE A 102 8.50 -1.84 -5.86
N VAL A 103 9.64 -1.54 -6.47
CA VAL A 103 9.85 -0.33 -7.28
C VAL A 103 9.49 -0.70 -8.72
N ASN A 104 8.40 -0.12 -9.25
CA ASN A 104 8.00 -0.29 -10.65
C ASN A 104 8.73 0.69 -11.57
#